data_AF-A0A9P9Y7M4-F1
#
_entry.id   AF-A0A9P9Y7M4-F1
#
_cell.length_a   1.000
_cell.length_b   1.000
_cell.length_c   1.000
_cell.angle_alpha   90.00
_cell.angle_beta   90.00
_cell.angle_gamma   90.00
#
_symmetry.space_group_name_H-M   'P 1'
#
loop_
_entity.id
_entity.type
_entity.pdbx_description
1 polymer ?
#
loop_
_entity_poly.entity_id
_entity_poly.type
_entity_poly.pdbx_seq_one_letter_code
_entity_poly.pdbx_strand_id
1 'polypeptide(L)'
;MPSNIPPSSLGIPAVASDSKDETAQPQQPKYIVSGSGHAAHPDDIIASCRALQTHVSKLQEDAERDLREFEDKIKERELAEKRRVAPGWLDSESRLLEPEKATGEQPDLMDTESAEQKAAVSGAPAVADEGAELDRAFGGMSMK
;
A
#
# COMPACT_ATOMS: atom_id res chain seq x y z
N MET A 1 71.43 -21.28 -0.55
CA MET A 1 71.45 -19.85 -0.97
C MET A 1 70.06 -19.27 -0.73
N PRO A 2 69.89 -18.16 -0.01
CA PRO A 2 68.57 -17.56 0.19
C PRO A 2 68.10 -16.90 -1.11
N SER A 3 66.85 -17.16 -1.50
CA SER A 3 66.23 -16.67 -2.73
C SER A 3 65.97 -15.17 -2.67
N ASN A 4 66.39 -14.44 -3.69
CA ASN A 4 66.36 -12.97 -3.78
C ASN A 4 65.37 -12.52 -4.87
N ILE A 5 64.16 -13.10 -4.87
CA ILE A 5 63.11 -12.74 -5.82
C ILE A 5 62.34 -11.54 -5.24
N PRO A 6 62.24 -10.41 -5.96
CA PRO A 6 61.48 -9.26 -5.51
C PRO A 6 59.97 -9.60 -5.43
N PRO A 7 59.22 -8.99 -4.50
CA PRO A 7 57.77 -9.16 -4.44
C PRO A 7 57.13 -8.71 -5.75
N SER A 8 56.15 -9.47 -6.26
CA SER A 8 55.47 -9.19 -7.52
C SER A 8 54.88 -7.78 -7.59
N SER A 9 55.08 -7.12 -8.74
CA SER A 9 54.60 -5.76 -9.08
C SER A 9 53.14 -5.70 -9.57
N LEU A 10 52.47 -6.85 -9.66
CA LEU A 10 51.00 -6.89 -9.71
C LEU A 10 50.55 -6.41 -8.35
N GLY A 11 49.99 -5.19 -8.26
CA GLY A 11 49.54 -4.53 -7.03
C GLY A 11 48.38 -5.25 -6.32
N ILE A 12 48.52 -6.55 -6.11
CA ILE A 12 47.74 -7.36 -5.19
C ILE A 12 48.40 -7.10 -3.84
N PRO A 13 47.81 -6.30 -2.94
CA PRO A 13 48.29 -6.29 -1.58
C PRO A 13 48.07 -7.72 -1.07
N ALA A 14 49.15 -8.48 -0.95
CA ALA A 14 49.17 -9.62 -0.06
C ALA A 14 48.96 -9.03 1.34
N VAL A 15 47.69 -8.86 1.70
CA VAL A 15 47.25 -8.57 3.06
C VAL A 15 47.57 -9.82 3.88
N ALA A 16 48.86 -9.95 4.20
CA ALA A 16 49.32 -10.81 5.27
C ALA A 16 48.67 -10.27 6.56
N SER A 17 47.55 -10.90 6.91
CA SER A 17 47.18 -11.27 8.27
C SER A 17 47.45 -10.21 9.35
N ASP A 18 46.49 -9.31 9.53
CA ASP A 18 46.22 -8.73 10.86
C ASP A 18 44.73 -8.91 11.18
N SER A 19 44.36 -10.17 11.37
CA SER A 19 43.10 -10.56 12.00
C SER A 19 43.38 -11.87 12.73
N LYS A 20 43.90 -11.69 13.95
CA LYS A 20 44.04 -12.72 14.97
C LYS A 20 42.62 -13.17 15.36
N ASP A 21 42.05 -14.09 14.60
CA ASP A 21 40.86 -14.82 15.00
C ASP A 21 41.11 -16.33 14.81
N GLU A 22 41.41 -16.99 15.93
CA GLU A 22 41.76 -18.40 16.04
C GLU A 22 40.53 -19.30 15.85
N THR A 23 39.92 -19.28 14.66
CA THR A 23 38.99 -20.35 14.21
C THR A 23 39.01 -20.58 12.70
N ALA A 24 40.05 -20.10 12.00
CA ALA A 24 40.04 -19.93 10.56
C ALA A 24 40.25 -21.23 9.75
N GLN A 25 39.18 -21.68 9.10
CA GLN A 25 39.21 -22.31 7.76
C GLN A 25 40.22 -21.57 6.86
N PRO A 26 40.88 -22.25 5.89
CA PRO A 26 41.83 -21.60 4.99
C PRO A 26 41.15 -20.41 4.30
N GLN A 27 41.50 -19.20 4.72
CA GLN A 27 40.91 -17.96 4.23
C GLN A 27 41.25 -17.87 2.74
N GLN A 28 40.22 -17.95 1.89
CA GLN A 28 40.44 -17.88 0.46
C GLN A 28 41.08 -16.54 0.09
N PRO A 29 42.04 -16.54 -0.84
CA PRO A 29 42.79 -15.34 -1.19
C PRO A 29 41.88 -14.27 -1.81
N LYS A 30 41.85 -13.08 -1.21
CA LYS A 30 40.98 -11.98 -1.63
C LYS A 30 41.63 -11.22 -2.78
N TYR A 31 41.06 -11.32 -3.98
CA TYR A 31 41.63 -10.75 -5.20
C TYR A 31 40.92 -9.49 -5.68
N ILE A 32 39.71 -9.23 -5.19
CA ILE A 32 38.88 -8.10 -5.66
C ILE A 32 38.95 -7.01 -4.60
N VAL A 33 39.48 -5.84 -4.97
CA VAL A 33 39.57 -4.67 -4.08
C VAL A 33 38.65 -3.59 -4.60
N SER A 34 37.70 -3.16 -3.77
CA SER A 34 36.83 -2.02 -4.04
C SER A 34 37.61 -0.70 -3.86
N GLY A 35 37.20 0.36 -4.56
CA GLY A 35 37.78 1.70 -4.40
C GLY A 35 37.67 2.26 -2.97
N SER A 36 36.81 1.67 -2.12
CA SER A 36 36.70 1.96 -0.69
C SER A 36 37.72 1.21 0.19
N GLY A 37 38.58 0.37 -0.39
CA GLY A 37 39.57 -0.43 0.34
C GLY A 37 39.07 -1.78 0.87
N HIS A 38 37.84 -2.18 0.56
CA HIS A 38 37.33 -3.51 0.91
C HIS A 38 37.84 -4.56 -0.08
N ALA A 39 38.53 -5.59 0.42
CA ALA A 39 38.99 -6.73 -0.37
C ALA A 39 38.11 -7.97 -0.11
N ALA A 40 37.63 -8.64 -1.16
CA ALA A 40 36.76 -9.81 -1.08
C ALA A 40 37.16 -10.91 -2.08
N HIS A 41 36.72 -12.14 -1.81
CA HIS A 41 36.75 -13.25 -2.76
C HIS A 41 35.51 -13.19 -3.67
N PRO A 42 35.59 -13.57 -4.96
CA PRO A 42 34.42 -13.60 -5.85
C PRO A 42 33.25 -14.43 -5.29
N ASP A 43 33.52 -15.55 -4.62
CA ASP A 43 32.46 -16.38 -4.03
C ASP A 43 31.72 -15.64 -2.90
N ASP A 44 32.41 -14.83 -2.11
CA ASP A 44 31.80 -14.03 -1.04
C ASP A 44 30.88 -12.95 -1.64
N ILE A 45 31.30 -12.33 -2.75
CA ILE A 45 30.49 -11.33 -3.47
C ILE A 45 29.23 -12.00 -4.02
N ILE A 46 29.35 -13.14 -4.68
CA ILE A 46 28.21 -13.89 -5.21
C ILE A 46 27.26 -14.31 -4.09
N ALA A 47 27.80 -14.76 -2.96
CA ALA A 47 27.01 -15.10 -1.78
C ALA A 47 26.23 -13.89 -1.26
N SER A 48 26.88 -12.71 -1.17
CA SER A 48 26.21 -11.47 -0.75
C SER A 48 25.11 -11.04 -1.72
N CYS A 49 25.33 -11.15 -3.04
CA CYS A 49 24.33 -10.82 -4.04
C CYS A 49 23.11 -11.75 -3.95
N ARG A 50 23.34 -13.05 -3.76
CA ARG A 50 22.26 -14.03 -3.58
C ARG A 50 21.50 -13.82 -2.27
N ALA A 51 22.20 -13.49 -1.19
CA ALA A 51 21.58 -13.17 0.09
C ALA A 51 20.70 -11.91 -0.03
N LEU A 52 21.21 -10.87 -0.70
CA LEU A 52 20.45 -9.65 -0.98
C LEU A 52 19.21 -9.93 -1.84
N GLN A 53 19.35 -10.72 -2.90
CA GLN A 53 18.23 -11.11 -3.76
C GLN A 53 17.15 -11.82 -2.95
N THR A 54 17.53 -12.81 -2.13
CA THR A 54 16.60 -13.55 -1.27
C THR A 54 15.87 -12.62 -0.30
N HIS A 55 16.59 -11.67 0.29
CA HIS A 55 16.01 -10.69 1.20
C HIS A 55 15.00 -9.76 0.50
N VAL A 56 15.33 -9.27 -0.70
CA VAL A 56 14.42 -8.42 -1.49
C VAL A 56 13.17 -9.18 -1.90
N SER A 57 13.31 -10.43 -2.37
CA SER A 57 12.16 -11.26 -2.73
C SER A 57 11.24 -11.50 -1.53
N LYS A 58 11.81 -11.81 -0.36
CA LYS A 58 11.03 -11.95 0.88
C LYS A 58 10.29 -10.67 1.25
N LEU A 59 10.95 -9.51 1.14
CA LEU A 59 10.33 -8.22 1.44
C LEU A 59 9.16 -7.92 0.49
N GLN A 60 9.26 -8.30 -0.78
CA GLN A 60 8.16 -8.18 -1.75
C GLN A 60 7.00 -9.09 -1.38
N GLU A 61 7.25 -10.36 -1.07
CA GLU A 61 6.21 -11.31 -0.67
C GLU A 61 5.48 -10.87 0.60
N ASP A 62 6.22 -10.38 1.60
CA ASP A 62 5.65 -9.83 2.84
C ASP A 62 4.78 -8.60 2.55
N ALA A 63 5.24 -7.67 1.71
CA ALA A 63 4.46 -6.50 1.33
C ALA A 63 3.17 -6.88 0.57
N GLU A 64 3.24 -7.81 -0.38
CA GLU A 64 2.06 -8.31 -1.11
C GLU A 64 1.07 -9.04 -0.20
N ARG A 65 1.55 -9.77 0.81
CA ARG A 65 0.69 -10.38 1.83
C ARG A 65 -0.04 -9.31 2.63
N ASP A 66 0.69 -8.32 3.12
CA ASP A 66 0.15 -7.26 3.96
C ASP A 66 -0.89 -6.42 3.20
N LEU A 67 -0.66 -6.13 1.92
CA LEU A 67 -1.64 -5.50 1.03
C LEU A 67 -2.93 -6.33 0.90
N ARG A 68 -2.81 -7.64 0.65
CA ARG A 68 -3.97 -8.54 0.55
C ARG A 68 -4.78 -8.57 1.84
N GLU A 69 -4.11 -8.70 2.98
CA GLU A 69 -4.76 -8.69 4.29
C GLU A 69 -5.48 -7.36 4.55
N PHE A 70 -4.88 -6.24 4.17
CA PHE A 70 -5.50 -4.93 4.29
C PHE A 70 -6.75 -4.78 3.43
N GLU A 71 -6.69 -5.21 2.16
CA GLU A 71 -7.83 -5.21 1.25
C GLU A 71 -8.97 -6.09 1.78
N ASP A 72 -8.66 -7.28 2.30
CA ASP A 72 -9.66 -8.19 2.83
C ASP A 72 -10.34 -7.63 4.09
N LYS A 73 -9.60 -6.95 4.97
CA LYS A 73 -10.17 -6.22 6.11
C LYS A 73 -11.10 -5.09 5.68
N ILE A 74 -10.78 -4.38 4.60
CA ILE A 74 -11.67 -3.35 4.04
C ILE A 74 -12.94 -4.01 3.52
N LYS A 75 -12.83 -5.06 2.72
CA LYS A 75 -13.98 -5.80 2.18
C LYS A 75 -14.87 -6.33 3.30
N GLU A 76 -14.31 -6.89 4.36
CA GLU A 76 -15.06 -7.39 5.50
C GLU A 76 -15.82 -6.26 6.22
N ARG A 77 -15.16 -5.12 6.47
CA ARG A 77 -15.79 -3.95 7.10
C ARG A 77 -16.92 -3.40 6.23
N GLU A 78 -16.68 -3.22 4.94
CA GLU A 78 -17.69 -2.75 4.00
C GLU A 78 -18.87 -3.72 3.92
N LEU A 79 -18.60 -5.02 3.93
CA LEU A 79 -19.64 -6.03 3.87
C LEU A 79 -20.47 -6.02 5.16
N ALA A 80 -19.83 -5.90 6.33
CA ALA A 80 -20.52 -5.73 7.60
C ALA A 80 -21.36 -4.43 7.64
N GLU A 81 -20.83 -3.33 7.11
CA GLU A 81 -21.57 -2.07 7.00
C GLU A 81 -22.75 -2.20 6.05
N LYS A 82 -22.57 -2.81 4.86
CA LYS A 82 -23.67 -3.08 3.91
C LYS A 82 -24.75 -3.96 4.53
N ARG A 83 -24.37 -5.00 5.28
CA ARG A 83 -25.31 -5.84 6.06
C ARG A 83 -26.06 -5.04 7.13
N ARG A 84 -25.42 -4.05 7.75
CA ARG A 84 -26.04 -3.18 8.75
C ARG A 84 -27.00 -2.17 8.11
N VAL A 85 -26.61 -1.57 7.00
CA VAL A 85 -27.36 -0.50 6.31
C VAL A 85 -28.58 -1.05 5.58
N ALA A 86 -28.50 -2.26 5.03
CA ALA A 86 -29.60 -2.87 4.30
C ALA A 86 -29.79 -4.36 4.66
N PRO A 87 -30.37 -4.65 5.85
CA PRO A 87 -30.70 -6.01 6.25
C PRO A 87 -31.68 -6.62 5.23
N GLY A 88 -31.30 -7.70 4.57
CA GLY A 88 -32.21 -8.46 3.69
C GLY A 88 -32.45 -7.90 2.28
N TRP A 89 -31.67 -6.90 1.82
CA TRP A 89 -31.72 -6.39 0.43
C TRP A 89 -30.49 -6.75 -0.41
N LEU A 90 -29.32 -6.93 0.20
CA LEU A 90 -28.05 -7.16 -0.54
C LEU A 90 -27.70 -8.64 -0.75
N ASP A 91 -28.17 -9.53 0.13
CA ASP A 91 -27.88 -10.98 0.13
C ASP A 91 -29.09 -11.84 -0.30
N SER A 92 -30.19 -11.23 -0.73
CA SER A 92 -31.40 -11.91 -1.18
C SER A 92 -31.49 -11.86 -2.71
N GLU A 93 -31.50 -13.02 -3.39
CA GLU A 93 -31.75 -13.13 -4.84
C GLU A 93 -33.18 -12.73 -5.26
N SER A 94 -33.92 -12.01 -4.41
CA SER A 94 -35.23 -11.47 -4.73
C SER A 94 -35.07 -10.27 -5.66
N ARG A 95 -35.02 -10.54 -6.97
CA ARG A 95 -35.25 -9.52 -8.00
C ARG A 95 -36.64 -8.91 -7.75
N LEU A 96 -36.70 -7.61 -7.49
CA LEU A 96 -37.96 -6.87 -7.49
C LEU A 96 -38.63 -7.07 -8.86
N LEU A 97 -39.85 -7.55 -8.88
CA LEU A 97 -40.66 -7.59 -10.10
C LEU A 97 -41.01 -6.16 -10.47
N GLU A 98 -40.49 -5.68 -11.60
CA GLU A 98 -40.99 -4.47 -12.22
C GLU A 98 -42.40 -4.74 -12.76
N PRO A 99 -43.39 -3.89 -12.48
CA PRO A 99 -44.71 -4.03 -13.08
C PRO A 99 -44.59 -3.82 -14.60
N GLU A 100 -45.24 -4.69 -15.36
CA GLU A 100 -45.34 -4.57 -16.81
C GLU A 100 -45.92 -3.18 -17.15
N LYS A 101 -45.13 -2.35 -17.85
CA LYS A 101 -45.63 -1.06 -18.34
C LYS A 101 -46.71 -1.36 -19.38
N ALA A 102 -47.97 -1.29 -18.96
CA ALA A 102 -49.08 -1.28 -19.89
C ALA A 102 -48.85 -0.10 -20.84
N THR A 103 -48.57 -0.41 -22.11
CA THR A 103 -48.57 0.54 -23.21
C THR A 103 -49.98 1.10 -23.34
N GLY A 104 -50.26 2.19 -22.63
CA GLY A 104 -51.56 2.83 -22.58
C GLY A 104 -51.46 4.14 -21.83
N GLU A 105 -51.34 5.21 -22.59
CA GLU A 105 -51.36 6.62 -22.20
C GLU A 105 -52.29 6.89 -21.00
N GLN A 106 -51.71 7.21 -19.84
CA GLN A 106 -52.40 7.98 -18.80
C GLN A 106 -51.47 9.08 -18.29
N PRO A 107 -51.95 10.33 -18.16
CA PRO A 107 -51.15 11.45 -17.73
C PRO A 107 -50.84 11.34 -16.24
N ASP A 108 -49.59 11.70 -15.88
CA ASP A 108 -49.10 11.82 -14.51
C ASP A 108 -50.05 12.66 -13.65
N LEU A 109 -50.76 12.01 -12.74
CA LEU A 109 -51.61 12.65 -11.71
C LEU A 109 -50.79 13.28 -10.57
N MET A 110 -49.46 13.19 -10.59
CA MET A 110 -48.60 13.72 -9.52
C MET A 110 -48.03 15.13 -9.81
N ASP A 111 -48.29 15.70 -10.98
CA ASP A 111 -47.75 17.02 -11.36
C ASP A 111 -48.70 18.20 -11.04
N THR A 112 -49.91 17.92 -10.51
CA THR A 112 -50.95 18.96 -10.26
C THR A 112 -51.20 19.23 -8.77
N GLU A 113 -50.21 18.98 -7.89
CA GLU A 113 -50.36 19.29 -6.45
C GLU A 113 -49.35 20.34 -5.94
N SER A 114 -48.42 20.78 -6.79
CA SER A 114 -47.35 21.71 -6.40
C SER A 114 -47.70 23.22 -6.52
N ALA A 115 -48.87 23.58 -7.04
CA ALA A 115 -49.24 24.99 -7.27
C ALA A 115 -50.08 25.62 -6.13
N GLU A 116 -50.94 24.87 -5.43
CA GLU A 116 -51.89 25.44 -4.45
C GLU A 116 -51.44 25.39 -2.98
N GLN A 117 -50.37 24.66 -2.61
CA GLN A 117 -49.95 24.52 -1.20
C GLN A 117 -48.81 25.46 -0.76
N LYS A 118 -48.38 26.41 -1.61
CA LYS A 118 -47.32 27.38 -1.26
C LYS A 118 -47.78 28.54 -0.34
N ALA A 119 -48.99 28.50 0.21
CA ALA A 119 -49.55 29.56 1.06
C ALA A 119 -49.77 29.19 2.53
N ALA A 120 -49.59 27.93 2.95
CA ALA A 120 -49.89 27.53 4.32
C ALA A 120 -49.08 26.32 4.79
N VAL A 121 -47.82 26.51 5.16
CA VAL A 121 -47.14 25.79 6.26
C VAL A 121 -45.85 26.57 6.58
N SER A 122 -46.02 27.57 7.42
CA SER A 122 -44.95 28.14 8.22
C SER A 122 -44.61 27.15 9.34
N GLY A 123 -43.57 26.33 9.16
CA GLY A 123 -43.09 25.46 10.24
C GLY A 123 -42.42 24.17 9.78
N ALA A 124 -41.26 24.27 9.13
CA ALA A 124 -40.29 23.18 9.04
C ALA A 124 -38.89 23.79 9.25
N PRO A 125 -37.99 23.13 10.01
CA PRO A 125 -36.70 23.69 10.37
C PRO A 125 -35.88 23.91 9.10
N ALA A 126 -35.25 25.08 9.02
CA ALA A 126 -34.32 25.43 7.96
C ALA A 126 -33.35 24.28 7.73
N VAL A 127 -33.25 23.83 6.49
CA VAL A 127 -32.11 23.05 5.99
C VAL A 127 -30.89 23.86 6.39
N ALA A 128 -30.19 23.43 7.44
CA ALA A 128 -28.99 24.11 7.89
C ALA A 128 -28.02 24.02 6.72
N ASP A 129 -27.64 25.17 6.18
CA ASP A 129 -26.71 25.26 5.08
C ASP A 129 -25.36 24.71 5.57
N GLU A 130 -25.11 23.44 5.29
CA GLU A 130 -23.93 22.70 5.73
C GLU A 130 -22.64 23.41 5.30
N GLY A 131 -22.68 24.17 4.20
CA GLY A 131 -21.60 25.04 3.75
C GLY A 131 -21.29 26.17 4.74
N ALA A 132 -22.32 26.78 5.34
CA ALA A 132 -22.17 27.82 6.34
C ALA A 132 -21.63 27.28 7.68
N GLU A 133 -21.93 26.04 8.04
CA GLU A 133 -21.34 25.40 9.22
C GLU A 133 -19.86 25.08 9.03
N LEU A 134 -19.48 24.59 7.84
CA LEU A 134 -18.08 24.36 7.50
C LEU A 134 -17.28 25.66 7.47
N ASP A 135 -17.83 26.74 6.93
CA ASP A 135 -17.16 28.04 6.89
C ASP A 135 -17.03 28.67 8.30
N ARG A 136 -18.02 28.44 9.19
CA ARG A 136 -17.91 28.83 10.60
C ARG A 136 -16.84 28.01 11.34
N ALA A 137 -16.72 26.72 11.05
CA ALA A 137 -15.75 25.84 11.72
C ALA A 137 -14.32 26.06 11.21
N PHE A 138 -14.13 26.34 9.93
CA PHE A 138 -12.82 26.33 9.28
C PHE A 138 -12.40 27.66 8.63
N GLY A 139 -13.31 28.61 8.39
CA GLY A 139 -13.04 29.88 7.71
C GLY A 139 -12.07 30.82 8.44
N GLY A 140 -11.78 30.57 9.72
CA GLY A 140 -10.78 31.30 10.50
C GLY A 140 -9.36 30.71 10.48
N MET A 141 -9.15 29.55 9.85
CA MET A 141 -7.83 28.89 9.85
C MET A 141 -6.94 29.43 8.73
N SER A 142 -6.29 30.58 8.98
CA SER A 142 -5.10 30.94 8.19
C SER A 142 -3.96 29.98 8.54
N MET A 143 -3.65 29.06 7.62
CA MET A 143 -2.39 28.30 7.66
C MET A 143 -1.24 29.30 7.54
N LYS A 144 -0.28 29.19 8.46
CA LYS A 144 0.87 30.07 8.59
C LYS A 144 2.12 29.37 8.05
#